data_AF-A0A4R9K2A5-F1
#
_entry.id   AF-A0A4R9K2A5-F1
#
_cell.length_a   1.000
_cell.length_b   1.000
_cell.length_c   1.000
_cell.angle_alpha   90.00
_cell.angle_beta   90.00
_cell.angle_gamma   90.00
#
_symmetry.space_group_name_H-M   'P 1'
#
loop_
_entity.id
_entity.type
_entity.pdbx_description
1 polymer ?
#
loop_
_entity_poly.entity_id
_entity_poly.type
_entity_poly.pdbx_seq_one_letter_code
_entity_poly.pdbx_strand_id
1 'polypeptide(L)'
;MRKTKRNKLSYAVALTFLCIFNMNLCKSAPEAEIKKPQETIVTVEENRENTPEVIEFTKAKEGFITSSLFQVAISSVLTDANARQEEAKSIAEQKALNLLKTHAPPILSEKGKKELREISKEGKIVDKNISIGGRYFFLYQIQKKDLKQLVTNGLE
;
A
#
# COMPACT_ATOMS: atom_id res chain seq x y z
N MET A 1 -46.85 11.60 -32.59
CA MET A 1 -45.78 10.92 -31.82
C MET A 1 -44.75 11.92 -31.35
N ARG A 2 -44.12 11.64 -30.20
CA ARG A 2 -43.05 12.38 -29.48
C ARG A 2 -43.49 13.48 -28.52
N LYS A 3 -43.66 13.01 -27.28
CA LYS A 3 -43.59 13.73 -26.00
C LYS A 3 -42.18 14.26 -25.78
N THR A 4 -42.06 15.46 -25.21
CA THR A 4 -41.02 15.75 -24.20
C THR A 4 -41.46 16.94 -23.34
N LYS A 5 -41.83 16.66 -22.08
CA LYS A 5 -42.13 17.66 -21.06
C LYS A 5 -41.43 17.22 -19.77
N ARG A 6 -40.72 18.20 -19.19
CA ARG A 6 -40.24 18.33 -17.80
C ARG A 6 -39.12 17.39 -17.36
N ASN A 7 -38.12 17.96 -16.70
CA ASN A 7 -37.80 17.64 -15.31
C ASN A 7 -37.28 18.91 -14.62
N LYS A 8 -38.06 19.40 -13.66
CA LYS A 8 -37.65 20.42 -12.69
C LYS A 8 -37.05 19.67 -11.51
N LEU A 9 -35.83 20.04 -11.16
CA LEU A 9 -35.12 19.61 -9.96
C LEU A 9 -35.80 20.28 -8.74
N SER A 10 -36.23 19.51 -7.75
CA SER A 10 -36.79 20.02 -6.50
C SER A 10 -36.09 19.36 -5.32
N TYR A 11 -35.51 20.20 -4.47
CA TYR A 11 -34.97 19.87 -3.16
C TYR A 11 -36.12 19.50 -2.21
N ALA A 12 -35.96 18.43 -1.43
CA ALA A 12 -36.79 18.18 -0.27
C ALA A 12 -35.97 17.49 0.84
N VAL A 13 -35.95 18.18 1.97
CA VAL A 13 -35.37 17.88 3.28
C VAL A 13 -36.30 16.92 4.05
N ALA A 14 -35.74 16.03 4.89
CA ALA A 14 -36.24 15.53 6.18
C ALA A 14 -35.53 14.20 6.51
N LEU A 15 -34.62 14.09 7.48
CA LEU A 15 -34.81 14.16 8.95
C LEU A 15 -35.96 13.28 9.46
N THR A 16 -35.65 12.07 9.95
CA THR A 16 -36.44 11.42 11.02
C THR A 16 -35.65 10.31 11.69
N PHE A 17 -35.20 10.63 12.91
CA PHE A 17 -34.82 9.71 13.98
C PHE A 17 -36.09 8.99 14.49
N LEU A 18 -36.12 7.66 14.59
CA LEU A 18 -36.94 6.95 15.59
C LEU A 18 -36.52 5.49 15.82
N CYS A 19 -35.72 5.30 16.86
CA CYS A 19 -35.96 4.42 18.02
C CYS A 19 -36.67 3.05 17.89
N ILE A 20 -35.96 2.06 18.47
CA ILE A 20 -36.44 0.92 19.30
C ILE A 20 -37.02 -0.29 18.55
N PHE A 21 -36.33 -1.44 18.66
CA PHE A 21 -36.89 -2.63 19.31
C PHE A 21 -35.77 -3.64 19.65
N ASN A 22 -35.37 -3.64 20.93
CA ASN A 22 -34.68 -4.77 21.55
C ASN A 22 -35.72 -5.87 21.78
N MET A 23 -35.49 -7.07 21.25
CA MET A 23 -36.12 -8.27 21.79
C MET A 23 -35.03 -9.20 22.33
N ASN A 24 -34.87 -9.11 23.65
CA ASN A 24 -34.28 -10.10 24.50
C ASN A 24 -34.97 -11.46 24.27
N LEU A 25 -34.22 -12.49 23.88
CA LEU A 25 -34.63 -13.87 24.13
C LEU A 25 -33.87 -14.39 25.34
N CYS A 26 -34.60 -14.39 26.45
CA CYS A 26 -34.22 -14.93 27.74
C CYS A 26 -34.39 -16.47 27.73
N LYS A 27 -33.38 -17.21 28.18
CA LYS A 27 -33.52 -18.44 28.99
C LYS A 27 -32.15 -19.00 29.41
N SER A 28 -31.75 -18.67 30.64
CA SER A 28 -30.87 -19.48 31.51
C SER A 28 -31.79 -20.09 32.59
N ALA A 29 -31.57 -21.25 33.21
CA ALA A 29 -30.37 -21.91 33.74
C ALA A 29 -30.74 -23.38 34.14
N PRO A 30 -30.02 -24.09 35.03
CA PRO A 30 -28.63 -24.56 35.01
C PRO A 30 -28.53 -26.11 35.20
N GLU A 31 -27.42 -26.74 34.82
CA GLU A 31 -27.01 -28.02 35.43
C GLU A 31 -25.49 -28.10 35.55
N ALA A 32 -25.06 -28.73 36.64
CA ALA A 32 -23.76 -28.59 37.27
C ALA A 32 -22.63 -29.40 36.62
N GLU A 33 -21.43 -28.80 36.68
CA GLU A 33 -20.08 -29.37 36.79
C GLU A 33 -19.78 -30.79 36.28
N ILE A 34 -18.98 -30.89 35.21
CA ILE A 34 -17.89 -31.88 35.13
C ILE A 34 -16.64 -31.23 34.50
N LYS A 35 -15.54 -31.27 35.25
CA LYS A 35 -14.19 -30.76 34.91
C LYS A 35 -13.64 -31.37 33.61
N LYS A 36 -13.19 -30.51 32.69
CA LYS A 36 -12.07 -30.78 31.77
C LYS A 36 -11.26 -29.49 31.57
N PRO A 37 -9.92 -29.51 31.71
CA PRO A 37 -9.10 -28.33 31.46
C PRO A 37 -8.97 -28.15 29.94
N GLN A 38 -9.74 -27.24 29.37
CA GLN A 38 -9.53 -26.78 28.00
C GLN A 38 -9.02 -25.34 28.06
N GLU A 39 -7.71 -25.26 27.86
CA GLU A 39 -6.99 -24.21 27.15
C GLU A 39 -7.73 -22.89 27.05
N THR A 40 -7.32 -21.97 27.91
CA THR A 40 -7.47 -20.54 27.68
C THR A 40 -6.80 -20.22 26.35
N ILE A 41 -7.57 -20.17 25.27
CA ILE A 41 -7.18 -19.43 24.07
C ILE A 41 -7.25 -17.96 24.49
N VAL A 42 -6.19 -17.52 25.18
CA VAL A 42 -5.81 -16.12 25.19
C VAL A 42 -5.58 -15.82 23.72
N THR A 43 -6.49 -15.08 23.12
CA THR A 43 -6.31 -14.44 21.82
C THR A 43 -5.13 -13.49 21.97
N VAL A 44 -3.93 -14.04 21.87
CA VAL A 44 -2.72 -13.29 21.64
C VAL A 44 -2.89 -12.77 20.22
N GLU A 45 -3.45 -11.57 20.09
CA GLU A 45 -3.12 -10.67 18.98
C GLU A 45 -1.61 -10.46 19.06
N GLU A 46 -0.88 -11.45 18.56
CA GLU A 46 0.55 -11.46 18.52
C GLU A 46 0.93 -10.31 17.61
N ASN A 47 1.58 -9.33 18.22
CA ASN A 47 2.08 -8.09 17.66
C ASN A 47 3.16 -8.39 16.60
N ARG A 48 2.78 -9.08 15.53
CA ARG A 48 3.63 -9.47 14.39
C ARG A 48 4.03 -8.26 13.56
N GLU A 49 3.40 -7.11 13.78
CA GLU A 49 3.78 -5.84 13.17
C GLU A 49 5.15 -5.33 13.65
N ASN A 50 5.68 -5.85 14.77
CA ASN A 50 6.97 -5.46 15.33
C ASN A 50 8.05 -6.56 15.22
N THR A 51 7.95 -7.47 14.26
CA THR A 51 9.09 -8.39 14.02
C THR A 51 10.27 -7.60 13.43
N PRO A 52 11.53 -8.01 13.71
CA PRO A 52 12.73 -7.34 13.19
C PRO A 52 12.70 -7.15 11.67
N GLU A 53 12.16 -8.12 10.93
CA GLU A 53 12.01 -8.06 9.46
C GLU A 53 11.04 -6.96 9.00
N VAL A 54 9.89 -6.74 9.67
CA VAL A 54 9.01 -5.59 9.36
C VAL A 54 9.74 -4.29 9.61
N ILE A 55 10.45 -4.22 10.74
CA ILE A 55 11.19 -3.02 11.14
C ILE A 55 12.29 -2.71 10.12
N GLU A 56 12.99 -3.72 9.60
CA GLU A 56 14.01 -3.57 8.57
C GLU A 56 13.44 -3.07 7.23
N PHE A 57 12.26 -3.57 6.81
CA PHE A 57 11.60 -3.10 5.59
C PHE A 57 10.97 -1.72 5.74
N THR A 58 10.29 -1.45 6.85
CA THR A 58 9.68 -0.14 7.12
C THR A 58 10.72 0.95 7.36
N LYS A 59 11.92 0.58 7.82
CA LYS A 59 13.08 1.47 7.94
C LYS A 59 14.06 1.35 6.79
N ALA A 60 13.73 0.60 5.73
CA ALA A 60 14.60 0.45 4.59
C ALA A 60 14.88 1.84 4.01
N LYS A 61 16.16 2.16 3.83
CA LYS A 61 16.56 3.43 3.26
C LYS A 61 15.99 3.53 1.84
N GLU A 62 15.30 4.63 1.57
CA GLU A 62 14.78 4.96 0.24
C GLU A 62 15.60 6.07 -0.41
N GLY A 63 15.60 6.11 -1.73
CA GLY A 63 16.38 7.04 -2.53
C GLY A 63 17.74 6.48 -2.93
N PHE A 64 18.72 7.36 -3.10
CA PHE A 64 20.08 6.96 -3.48
C PHE A 64 20.81 6.23 -2.34
N ILE A 65 21.06 4.93 -2.52
CA ILE A 65 21.90 4.13 -1.63
C ILE A 65 23.37 4.35 -1.97
N THR A 66 23.69 4.34 -3.26
CA THR A 66 25.01 4.69 -3.82
C THR A 66 24.82 5.65 -5.00
N SER A 67 25.90 6.07 -5.66
CA SER A 67 25.81 6.87 -6.90
C SER A 67 25.12 6.13 -8.05
N SER A 68 25.06 4.79 -7.99
CA SER A 68 24.57 3.92 -9.07
C SER A 68 23.39 3.04 -8.66
N LEU A 69 22.91 3.17 -7.42
CA LEU A 69 21.81 2.38 -6.86
C LEU A 69 20.77 3.30 -6.21
N PHE A 70 19.56 3.24 -6.73
CA PHE A 70 18.39 3.89 -6.16
C PHE A 70 17.41 2.83 -5.67
N GLN A 71 16.88 2.98 -4.47
CA GLN A 71 16.02 1.98 -3.82
C GLN A 71 14.70 2.57 -3.36
N VAL A 72 13.65 1.77 -3.47
CA VAL A 72 12.32 2.06 -2.93
C VAL A 72 11.79 0.82 -2.23
N ALA A 73 11.20 1.01 -1.05
CA ALA A 73 10.50 -0.01 -0.30
C ALA A 73 8.98 0.17 -0.46
N ILE A 74 8.30 -0.93 -0.75
CA ILE A 74 6.85 -0.96 -1.00
C ILE A 74 6.24 -2.24 -0.44
N SER A 75 4.93 -2.24 -0.27
CA SER A 75 4.18 -3.39 0.23
C SER A 75 2.91 -3.61 -0.57
N SER A 76 2.47 -4.86 -0.64
CA SER A 76 1.18 -5.28 -1.21
C SER A 76 0.43 -6.17 -0.21
N VAL A 77 -0.90 -6.14 -0.26
CA VAL A 77 -1.79 -6.98 0.56
C VAL A 77 -2.44 -8.10 -0.27
N LEU A 78 -2.11 -8.20 -1.56
CA LEU A 78 -2.70 -9.19 -2.45
C LEU A 78 -2.21 -10.61 -2.11
N THR A 79 -3.14 -11.55 -2.05
CA THR A 79 -2.87 -12.96 -1.73
C THR A 79 -2.36 -13.75 -2.93
N ASP A 80 -2.75 -13.38 -4.15
CA ASP A 80 -2.20 -13.95 -5.38
C ASP A 80 -0.79 -13.42 -5.66
N ALA A 81 0.16 -14.32 -5.97
CA ALA A 81 1.57 -13.95 -6.11
C ALA A 81 1.85 -13.09 -7.36
N ASN A 82 1.18 -13.38 -8.48
CA ASN A 82 1.41 -12.67 -9.73
C ASN A 82 0.80 -11.26 -9.66
N ALA A 83 -0.46 -11.16 -9.21
CA ALA A 83 -1.14 -9.89 -9.02
C ALA A 83 -0.40 -9.01 -8.01
N ARG A 84 0.11 -9.60 -6.93
CA ARG A 84 0.93 -8.91 -5.94
C ARG A 84 2.21 -8.34 -6.54
N GLN A 85 2.94 -9.11 -7.35
CA GLN A 85 4.17 -8.62 -7.98
C GLN A 85 3.89 -7.51 -9.00
N GLU A 86 2.81 -7.61 -9.77
CA GLU A 86 2.40 -6.59 -10.73
C GLU A 86 2.00 -5.28 -10.03
N GLU A 87 1.17 -5.37 -9.00
CA GLU A 87 0.80 -4.21 -8.16
C GLU A 87 2.03 -3.59 -7.51
N ALA A 88 2.86 -4.41 -6.87
CA ALA A 88 4.10 -4.01 -6.23
C ALA A 88 5.00 -3.23 -7.20
N LYS A 89 5.17 -3.75 -8.42
CA LYS A 89 5.96 -3.09 -9.47
C LYS A 89 5.34 -1.76 -9.88
N SER A 90 4.04 -1.71 -10.13
CA SER A 90 3.35 -0.46 -10.53
C SER A 90 3.48 0.64 -9.46
N ILE A 91 3.27 0.29 -8.19
CA ILE A 91 3.44 1.21 -7.06
C ILE A 91 4.91 1.66 -6.96
N ALA A 92 5.85 0.73 -7.10
CA ALA A 92 7.28 1.03 -7.03
C ALA A 92 7.73 2.00 -8.13
N GLU A 93 7.29 1.80 -9.38
CA GLU A 93 7.61 2.69 -10.51
C GLU A 93 7.11 4.12 -10.26
N GLN A 94 5.88 4.26 -9.77
CA GLN A 94 5.30 5.57 -9.44
C GLN A 94 6.03 6.24 -8.28
N LYS A 95 6.31 5.49 -7.21
CA LYS A 95 7.03 6.00 -6.03
C LYS A 95 8.47 6.37 -6.38
N ALA A 96 9.16 5.54 -7.17
CA ALA A 96 10.50 5.83 -7.68
C ALA A 96 10.52 7.13 -8.48
N LEU A 97 9.57 7.32 -9.41
CA LEU A 97 9.46 8.56 -10.18
C LEU A 97 9.31 9.79 -9.27
N ASN A 98 8.43 9.70 -8.27
CA ASN A 98 8.19 10.81 -7.35
C ASN A 98 9.42 11.16 -6.52
N LEU A 99 10.13 10.15 -6.01
CA LEU A 99 11.37 10.37 -5.27
C LEU A 99 12.50 10.90 -6.17
N LEU A 100 12.64 10.37 -7.39
CA LEU A 100 13.63 10.84 -8.37
C LEU A 100 13.42 12.33 -8.71
N LYS A 101 12.16 12.79 -8.82
CA LYS A 101 11.86 14.22 -9.02
C LYS A 101 12.35 15.12 -7.89
N THR A 102 12.48 14.61 -6.66
CA THR A 102 13.01 15.40 -5.53
C THR A 102 14.52 15.66 -5.65
N HIS A 103 15.22 14.85 -6.46
CA HIS A 103 16.65 14.98 -6.73
C HIS A 103 16.95 15.64 -8.07
N ALA A 104 15.99 15.66 -8.98
CA ALA A 104 16.15 16.29 -10.29
C ALA A 104 16.05 17.83 -10.19
N PRO A 105 16.58 18.56 -11.18
CA PRO A 105 16.40 20.00 -11.29
C PRO A 105 14.91 20.41 -11.26
N PRO A 106 14.57 21.57 -10.66
CA PRO A 106 13.18 22.02 -10.53
C PRO A 106 12.50 22.27 -11.90
N ILE A 107 13.30 22.60 -12.92
CA ILE A 107 12.84 22.84 -14.28
C ILE A 107 13.54 21.81 -15.17
N LEU A 108 12.76 20.87 -15.71
CA LEU A 108 13.19 19.89 -16.69
C LEU A 108 12.49 20.17 -18.02
N SER A 109 13.19 19.93 -19.14
CA SER A 109 12.53 19.90 -20.44
C SER A 109 11.58 18.70 -20.55
N GLU A 110 10.76 18.65 -21.61
CA GLU A 110 9.92 17.49 -21.87
C GLU A 110 10.72 16.20 -22.13
N LYS A 111 11.94 16.33 -22.70
CA LYS A 111 12.85 15.21 -22.90
C LYS A 111 13.34 14.68 -21.54
N GLY A 112 13.82 15.55 -20.67
CA GLY A 112 14.27 15.19 -19.32
C GLY A 112 13.15 14.59 -18.46
N LYS A 113 11.92 15.11 -18.56
CA LYS A 113 10.73 14.51 -17.92
C LYS A 113 10.42 13.11 -18.46
N LYS A 114 10.63 12.88 -19.75
CA LYS A 114 10.44 11.56 -20.37
C LYS A 114 11.54 10.59 -19.91
N GLU A 115 12.80 11.01 -19.95
CA GLU A 115 13.93 10.19 -19.51
C GLU A 115 13.82 9.83 -18.02
N LEU A 116 13.42 10.77 -17.16
CA LEU A 116 13.17 10.49 -15.74
C LEU A 116 12.08 9.43 -15.51
N ARG A 117 11.04 9.44 -16.36
CA ARG A 117 9.96 8.42 -16.36
C ARG A 117 10.43 7.07 -16.90
N GLU A 118 11.39 7.06 -17.80
CA GLU A 118 11.99 5.82 -18.30
C GLU A 118 12.90 5.21 -17.23
N ILE A 119 13.77 6.02 -16.61
CA ILE A 119 14.62 5.63 -15.49
C ILE A 119 13.79 5.00 -14.35
N SER A 120 12.65 5.61 -13.99
CA SER A 120 11.81 5.08 -12.91
C SER A 120 11.23 3.69 -13.19
N LYS A 121 11.23 3.24 -14.44
CA LYS A 121 10.74 1.93 -14.89
C LYS A 121 11.84 0.88 -15.11
N GLU A 122 13.10 1.29 -15.15
CA GLU A 122 14.26 0.41 -15.37
C GLU A 122 14.55 -0.50 -14.18
N GLY A 123 13.98 -0.21 -13.01
CA GLY A 123 14.23 -0.96 -11.78
C GLY A 123 13.56 -2.34 -11.74
N LYS A 124 14.03 -3.15 -10.79
CA LYS A 124 13.60 -4.53 -10.58
C LYS A 124 13.30 -4.77 -9.11
N ILE A 125 12.40 -5.71 -8.84
CA ILE A 125 12.19 -6.24 -7.49
C ILE A 125 13.37 -7.18 -7.19
N VAL A 126 14.13 -6.91 -6.13
CA VAL A 126 15.43 -7.57 -5.89
C VAL A 126 15.39 -8.59 -4.76
N ASP A 127 14.48 -8.46 -3.79
CA ASP A 127 14.42 -9.44 -2.70
C ASP A 127 13.04 -9.66 -2.09
N LYS A 128 12.98 -10.76 -1.34
CA LYS A 128 11.84 -11.64 -1.08
C LYS A 128 10.60 -10.95 -0.50
N ASN A 129 9.50 -11.47 -1.04
CA ASN A 129 8.12 -11.43 -0.62
C ASN A 129 7.96 -11.82 0.86
N ILE A 130 8.43 -10.98 1.78
CA ILE A 130 8.29 -11.24 3.22
C ILE A 130 6.83 -11.02 3.56
N SER A 131 6.12 -12.11 3.91
CA SER A 131 4.73 -12.07 4.35
C SER A 131 4.67 -11.92 5.86
N ILE A 132 4.25 -10.76 6.34
CA ILE A 132 4.05 -10.53 7.78
C ILE A 132 2.67 -9.93 7.98
N GLY A 133 1.85 -10.58 8.81
CA GLY A 133 0.46 -10.16 9.04
C GLY A 133 -0.40 -10.13 7.76
N GLY A 134 -0.07 -10.95 6.76
CA GLY A 134 -0.76 -10.95 5.45
C GLY A 134 -0.35 -9.82 4.51
N ARG A 135 0.62 -8.96 4.91
CA ARG A 135 1.23 -7.95 4.05
C ARG A 135 2.57 -8.46 3.53
N TYR A 136 2.84 -8.16 2.28
CA TYR A 136 4.02 -8.58 1.57
C TYR A 136 4.90 -7.39 1.24
N PHE A 137 6.18 -7.45 1.60
CA PHE A 137 7.13 -6.36 1.39
C PHE A 137 8.08 -6.65 0.24
N PHE A 138 8.49 -5.58 -0.45
CA PHE A 138 9.34 -5.64 -1.63
C PHE A 138 10.36 -4.50 -1.63
N LEU A 139 11.57 -4.80 -2.10
CA LEU A 139 12.56 -3.80 -2.49
C LEU A 139 12.60 -3.68 -4.00
N TYR A 140 12.38 -2.48 -4.50
CA TYR A 140 12.56 -2.11 -5.90
C TYR A 140 13.84 -1.31 -6.04
N GLN A 141 14.72 -1.74 -6.93
CA GLN A 141 16.02 -1.11 -7.13
C GLN A 141 16.27 -0.77 -8.59
N ILE A 142 16.71 0.47 -8.83
CA ILE A 142 17.19 0.94 -10.13
C ILE A 142 18.72 0.95 -10.05
N GLN A 143 19.34 0.08 -10.85
CA GLN A 143 20.79 -0.05 -10.93
C GLN A 143 21.26 0.50 -12.28
N LYS A 144 21.93 1.65 -12.27
CA LYS A 144 22.45 2.31 -13.47
C LYS A 144 23.72 3.06 -13.12
N LYS A 145 24.73 2.97 -13.99
CA LYS A 145 26.01 3.66 -13.77
C LYS A 145 25.77 5.18 -13.71
N ASP A 146 26.36 5.83 -12.71
CA ASP A 146 26.32 7.29 -12.50
C ASP A 146 24.88 7.85 -12.41
N LEU A 147 23.92 7.02 -11.98
CA LEU A 147 22.50 7.36 -11.91
C LEU A 147 22.23 8.66 -11.14
N LYS A 148 22.92 8.85 -10.01
CA LYS A 148 22.77 10.06 -9.20
C LYS A 148 23.15 11.30 -9.99
N GLN A 149 24.29 11.28 -10.67
CA GLN A 149 24.77 12.40 -11.48
C GLN A 149 23.83 12.67 -12.67
N LEU A 150 23.38 11.60 -13.34
CA LEU A 150 22.41 11.68 -14.42
C LEU A 150 21.15 12.40 -13.95
N VAL A 151 20.54 11.94 -12.85
CA VAL A 151 19.28 12.51 -12.34
C VAL A 151 19.44 13.96 -11.86
N THR A 152 20.57 14.29 -11.20
CA THR A 152 20.77 15.64 -10.64
C THR A 152 21.12 16.68 -11.70
N ASN A 153 21.93 16.31 -12.71
CA ASN A 153 22.54 17.29 -13.62
C ASN A 153 22.55 16.86 -15.10
N GLY A 154 22.32 15.58 -15.41
CA GLY A 154 22.49 15.03 -16.75
C GLY A 154 21.22 14.93 -17.58
N LEU A 155 20.04 15.26 -17.02
CA LEU A 155 18.78 15.26 -17.75
C LEU A 155 18.63 16.57 -18.53
N GLU A 156 18.47 16.47 -19.85
CA GLU A 156 18.23 17.59 -20.77
C GLU A 156 16.76 17.86 -20.98
#